data_AF-A0A1Y5K5Q3-F1
#
_entry.id   AF-A0A1Y5K5Q3-F1
#
_cell.length_a   1.000
_cell.length_b   1.000
_cell.length_c   1.000
_cell.angle_alpha   90.00
_cell.angle_beta   90.00
_cell.angle_gamma   90.00
#
_symmetry.space_group_name_H-M   'P 1'
#
loop_
_entity.id
_entity.type
_entity.pdbx_description
1 polymer ?
#
loop_
_entity_poly.entity_id
_entity_poly.type
_entity_poly.pdbx_seq_one_letter_code
_entity_poly.pdbx_strand_id
1 'polypeptide(L)'
;MQFIYINNELTVQVKFESVTLLTTAQFNNLIDNVFINTPVESMVHQHQDDYYFAIRQSTQQTDSAPFIEFMLQMIFAAITEAKTSETEGLNAGLSEGLKLSDVDKTILAFIEQDRYITNVQLAEKSGKSQSTIERRIKVLKDARLITRIGAKKTGYRQVKR
;
A
#
# COMPACT_ATOMS: atom_id res chain seq x y z
N MET A 1 0.71 14.43 -16.61
CA MET A 1 -0.22 13.74 -17.53
C MET A 1 -0.95 14.81 -18.31
N GLN A 2 -0.96 14.74 -19.64
CA GLN A 2 -1.62 15.75 -20.47
C GLN A 2 -2.56 15.03 -21.43
N PHE A 3 -3.82 15.47 -21.45
CA PHE A 3 -4.83 14.95 -22.35
C PHE A 3 -4.81 15.78 -23.63
N ILE A 4 -4.65 15.12 -24.78
CA ILE A 4 -4.66 15.77 -26.09
C ILE A 4 -5.55 14.98 -27.04
N TYR A 5 -6.28 15.71 -27.88
CA TYR A 5 -7.10 15.12 -28.93
C TYR A 5 -6.30 15.09 -30.23
N ILE A 6 -6.12 13.90 -30.80
CA ILE A 6 -5.52 13.70 -32.11
C ILE A 6 -6.54 12.94 -32.95
N ASN A 7 -6.88 13.45 -34.14
CA ASN A 7 -7.87 12.85 -35.04
C ASN A 7 -9.22 12.51 -34.38
N ASN A 8 -9.67 13.36 -33.46
CA ASN A 8 -10.91 13.18 -32.70
C ASN A 8 -10.93 11.99 -31.72
N GLU A 9 -9.77 11.38 -31.44
CA GLU A 9 -9.59 10.37 -30.40
C GLU A 9 -8.81 10.96 -29.21
N LEU A 10 -9.27 10.68 -27.99
CA LEU A 10 -8.60 11.10 -26.76
C LEU A 10 -7.31 10.28 -26.60
N THR A 11 -6.16 10.92 -26.78
CA THR A 11 -4.86 10.28 -26.65
C THR A 11 -4.20 10.74 -25.35
N VAL A 12 -3.87 9.79 -24.46
CA VAL A 12 -3.12 10.08 -23.23
C VAL A 12 -1.63 10.04 -23.55
N GLN A 13 -0.96 11.20 -23.50
CA GLN A 13 0.50 11.24 -23.57
C GLN A 13 1.10 11.30 -22.16
N VAL A 14 1.88 10.26 -21.84
CA VAL A 14 2.69 10.18 -20.63
C VAL A 14 4.12 10.55 -21.01
N LYS A 15 4.55 11.75 -20.61
CA LYS A 15 5.93 12.21 -20.80
C LYS A 15 6.81 11.58 -19.71
N PHE A 16 7.65 10.62 -20.09
CA PHE A 16 8.66 10.03 -19.20
C PHE A 16 9.96 10.84 -19.34
N GLU A 17 10.32 11.65 -18.35
CA GLU A 17 11.49 12.54 -18.44
C GLU A 17 12.86 11.86 -18.27
N SER A 18 12.89 10.55 -18.00
CA SER A 18 14.09 9.75 -18.11
C SER A 18 13.73 8.27 -18.19
N VAL A 19 14.02 7.64 -19.33
CA VAL A 19 13.88 6.18 -19.49
C VAL A 19 15.22 5.56 -19.15
N THR A 20 15.41 5.16 -17.90
CA THR A 20 16.49 4.26 -17.54
C THR A 20 16.10 2.86 -17.98
N LEU A 21 16.92 2.19 -18.78
CA LEU A 21 16.67 0.80 -19.18
C LEU A 21 16.71 -0.07 -17.91
N LEU A 22 15.54 -0.54 -17.46
CA LEU A 22 15.43 -1.50 -16.38
C LEU A 22 15.81 -2.87 -16.93
N THR A 23 16.69 -3.58 -16.23
CA THR A 23 16.91 -5.02 -16.49
C THR A 23 15.61 -5.78 -16.27
N THR A 24 15.45 -6.94 -16.91
CA THR A 24 14.28 -7.82 -16.69
C THR A 24 14.05 -8.12 -15.20
N ALA A 25 15.13 -8.26 -14.41
CA ALA A 25 15.05 -8.46 -12.98
C ALA A 25 14.54 -7.22 -12.21
N GLN A 26 14.96 -6.01 -12.60
CA GLN A 26 14.47 -4.76 -12.01
C GLN A 26 13.04 -4.45 -12.42
N PHE A 27 12.67 -4.73 -13.67
CA PHE A 27 11.30 -4.62 -14.14
C PHE A 27 10.38 -5.61 -13.42
N ASN A 28 10.77 -6.88 -13.31
CA ASN A 28 10.00 -7.88 -12.57
C ASN A 28 9.92 -7.52 -11.08
N ASN A 29 11.00 -7.02 -10.47
CA ASN A 29 10.96 -6.59 -9.08
C ASN A 29 10.05 -5.36 -8.87
N LEU A 30 9.99 -4.44 -9.84
CA LEU A 30 9.05 -3.32 -9.84
C LEU A 30 7.62 -3.81 -9.99
N ILE A 31 7.35 -4.69 -10.94
CA ILE A 31 6.04 -5.32 -11.16
C ILE A 31 5.60 -6.07 -9.90
N ASP A 32 6.50 -6.86 -9.30
CA ASP A 32 6.25 -7.65 -8.09
C ASP A 32 6.04 -6.75 -6.87
N ASN A 33 6.84 -5.71 -6.65
CA ASN A 33 6.65 -4.82 -5.50
C ASN A 33 5.41 -3.96 -5.63
N VAL A 34 5.14 -3.44 -6.82
CA VAL A 34 3.98 -2.61 -7.11
C VAL A 34 2.74 -3.51 -7.13
N PHE A 35 2.52 -4.35 -8.14
CA PHE A 35 1.23 -4.99 -8.34
C PHE A 35 0.87 -6.04 -7.27
N ILE A 36 1.83 -6.70 -6.61
CA ILE A 36 1.52 -7.69 -5.56
C ILE A 36 1.09 -7.02 -4.24
N ASN A 37 1.56 -5.79 -3.97
CA ASN A 37 1.24 -5.06 -2.73
C ASN A 37 0.32 -3.85 -2.94
N THR A 38 -0.04 -3.56 -4.19
CA THR A 38 -0.95 -2.46 -4.52
C THR A 38 -2.39 -2.89 -4.21
N PRO A 39 -3.15 -2.11 -3.42
CA PRO A 39 -4.50 -2.49 -2.99
C PRO A 39 -5.54 -2.27 -4.10
N VAL A 40 -5.27 -2.73 -5.33
CA VAL A 40 -6.11 -2.48 -6.51
C VAL A 40 -7.54 -2.95 -6.26
N GLU A 41 -7.72 -4.13 -5.66
CA GLU A 41 -9.04 -4.65 -5.32
C GLU A 41 -9.76 -3.76 -4.30
N SER A 42 -9.06 -3.27 -3.27
CA SER A 42 -9.66 -2.37 -2.28
C SER A 42 -9.99 -1.01 -2.88
N MET A 43 -9.17 -0.48 -3.79
CA MET A 43 -9.44 0.78 -4.49
C MET A 43 -10.64 0.64 -5.43
N VAL A 44 -10.73 -0.47 -6.17
CA VAL A 44 -11.92 -0.79 -6.98
C VAL A 44 -13.16 -0.95 -6.10
N HIS A 45 -13.03 -1.56 -4.92
CA HIS A 45 -14.13 -1.66 -3.96
C HIS A 45 -14.57 -0.29 -3.40
N GLN A 46 -13.64 0.64 -3.16
CA GLN A 46 -13.96 2.00 -2.73
C GLN A 46 -14.66 2.80 -3.86
N HIS A 47 -14.29 2.51 -5.11
CA HIS A 47 -14.87 3.12 -6.31
C HIS A 47 -15.84 2.16 -7.04
N GLN A 48 -16.60 1.36 -6.29
CA GLN A 48 -17.39 0.27 -6.87
C GLN A 48 -18.48 0.76 -7.83
N ASP A 49 -19.12 1.90 -7.52
CA ASP A 49 -20.13 2.49 -8.40
C ASP A 49 -19.52 2.96 -9.73
N ASP A 50 -18.34 3.59 -9.68
CA ASP A 50 -17.59 4.06 -10.85
C ASP A 50 -17.07 2.89 -11.70
N TYR A 51 -16.62 1.82 -11.05
CA TYR A 51 -16.21 0.57 -11.71
C TYR A 51 -17.35 -0.02 -12.54
N TYR A 52 -18.53 -0.20 -11.93
CA TYR A 52 -19.70 -0.72 -12.65
C TYR A 52 -20.25 0.27 -13.67
N PHE A 53 -20.12 1.57 -13.42
CA PHE A 53 -20.45 2.59 -14.39
C PHE A 53 -19.57 2.48 -15.64
N ALA A 54 -18.25 2.31 -15.48
CA ALA A 54 -17.30 2.12 -16.58
C ALA A 54 -17.62 0.86 -17.40
N ILE A 55 -18.01 -0.25 -16.77
CA ILE A 55 -18.47 -1.47 -17.47
C ILE A 55 -19.74 -1.20 -18.26
N ARG A 56 -20.74 -0.55 -17.66
CA ARG A 56 -22.02 -0.23 -18.33
C ARG A 56 -21.80 0.68 -19.53
N GLN A 57 -20.96 1.71 -19.37
CA GLN A 57 -20.62 2.63 -20.44
C GLN A 57 -19.88 1.91 -21.57
N SER A 58 -18.93 1.04 -21.23
CA SER A 58 -18.19 0.26 -22.22
C SER A 58 -19.12 -0.67 -23.02
N THR A 59 -20.08 -1.28 -22.34
CA THR A 59 -21.10 -2.14 -22.96
C THR A 59 -22.03 -1.34 -23.87
N GLN A 60 -22.49 -0.16 -23.42
CA GLN A 60 -23.37 0.71 -24.22
C GLN A 60 -22.67 1.26 -25.48
N GLN A 61 -21.38 1.55 -25.38
CA GLN A 61 -20.58 2.10 -26.48
C GLN A 61 -19.98 1.01 -27.37
N THR A 62 -20.06 -0.27 -26.96
CA THR A 62 -19.33 -1.39 -27.58
C THR A 62 -17.82 -1.08 -27.69
N ASP A 63 -17.30 -0.40 -26.68
CA ASP A 63 -15.93 0.09 -26.63
C ASP A 63 -15.37 -0.15 -25.22
N SER A 64 -14.24 -0.83 -25.11
CA SER A 64 -13.59 -1.10 -23.83
C SER A 64 -12.82 0.09 -23.26
N ALA A 65 -12.66 1.18 -24.02
CA ALA A 65 -11.88 2.35 -23.60
C ALA A 65 -12.30 2.91 -22.23
N PRO A 66 -13.61 3.09 -21.89
CA PRO A 66 -14.01 3.62 -20.59
C PRO A 66 -13.58 2.74 -19.42
N PHE A 67 -13.63 1.42 -19.58
CA PHE A 67 -13.17 0.47 -18.57
C PHE A 67 -11.66 0.46 -18.42
N ILE A 68 -10.92 0.44 -19.54
CA ILE A 68 -9.46 0.47 -19.53
C ILE A 68 -8.95 1.76 -18.89
N GLU A 69 -9.56 2.90 -19.21
CA GLU A 69 -9.21 4.19 -18.62
C GLU A 69 -9.42 4.18 -17.11
N PHE A 70 -10.57 3.68 -16.63
CA PHE A 70 -10.82 3.53 -15.19
C PHE A 70 -9.75 2.66 -14.51
N MET A 71 -9.43 1.49 -15.08
CA MET A 71 -8.42 0.59 -14.50
C MET A 71 -7.02 1.20 -14.50
N LEU A 72 -6.64 1.91 -15.57
CA LEU A 72 -5.36 2.62 -15.65
C LEU A 72 -5.28 3.76 -14.64
N GLN A 73 -6.38 4.47 -14.38
CA GLN A 73 -6.46 5.48 -13.32
C GLN A 73 -6.30 4.85 -11.93
N MET A 74 -6.94 3.71 -11.65
CA MET A 74 -6.78 3.00 -10.38
C MET A 74 -5.32 2.56 -10.17
N ILE A 75 -4.71 1.94 -11.19
CA ILE A 75 -3.30 1.53 -11.14
C ILE A 75 -2.38 2.74 -10.97
N PHE A 76 -2.63 3.84 -11.68
CA PHE A 76 -1.84 5.06 -11.57
C PHE A 76 -1.93 5.67 -10.17
N ALA A 77 -3.14 5.78 -9.62
CA ALA A 77 -3.38 6.30 -8.27
C ALA A 77 -2.63 5.45 -7.24
N ALA A 78 -2.72 4.13 -7.37
CA ALA A 78 -2.12 3.20 -6.44
C ALA A 78 -0.57 3.18 -6.52
N ILE A 79 0.00 3.30 -7.73
CA ILE A 79 1.44 3.51 -7.92
C ILE A 79 1.88 4.86 -7.35
N THR A 80 1.07 5.90 -7.52
CA THR A 80 1.37 7.24 -7.01
C THR A 80 1.36 7.25 -5.50
N GLU A 81 0.36 6.62 -4.88
CA GLU A 81 0.28 6.42 -3.44
C GLU A 81 1.50 5.64 -2.93
N ALA A 82 1.88 4.55 -3.60
CA ALA A 82 3.07 3.77 -3.28
C ALA A 82 4.39 4.55 -3.45
N LYS A 83 4.46 5.51 -4.39
CA LYS A 83 5.63 6.39 -4.55
C LYS A 83 5.67 7.52 -3.53
N THR A 84 4.54 8.15 -3.20
CA THR A 84 4.46 9.17 -2.14
C THR A 84 4.81 8.59 -0.78
N SER A 85 4.60 7.28 -0.63
CA SER A 85 4.96 6.50 0.54
C SER A 85 6.47 6.34 0.79
N GLU A 86 7.31 6.59 -0.22
CA GLU A 86 8.77 6.64 -0.04
C GLU A 86 9.24 7.95 0.62
N THR A 87 8.40 8.99 0.66
CA THR A 87 8.69 10.28 1.33
C THR A 87 7.78 10.63 2.51
N GLU A 88 6.55 10.12 2.57
CA GLU A 88 5.60 10.41 3.65
C GLU A 88 4.84 9.13 4.01
N GLY A 89 4.94 8.67 5.25
CA GLY A 89 4.61 7.30 5.66
C GLY A 89 3.18 6.81 5.39
N LEU A 90 3.10 5.58 4.87
CA LEU A 90 1.96 4.65 4.69
C LEU A 90 1.08 4.44 5.94
N ASN A 91 0.43 5.49 6.43
CA ASN A 91 -0.51 5.39 7.57
C ASN A 91 -1.98 5.62 7.20
N ALA A 92 -2.33 5.87 5.92
CA ALA A 92 -3.69 6.27 5.57
C ALA A 92 -4.61 5.09 5.16
N GLY A 93 -4.21 4.23 4.22
CA GLY A 93 -5.15 3.28 3.59
C GLY A 93 -5.44 1.96 4.34
N LEU A 94 -4.51 1.45 5.17
CA LEU A 94 -4.68 0.16 5.86
C LEU A 94 -5.38 0.31 7.25
N SER A 95 -5.59 1.55 7.67
CA SER A 95 -6.10 1.94 8.99
C SER A 95 -7.63 1.88 9.10
N GLU A 96 -8.35 1.85 7.97
CA GLU A 96 -9.82 1.97 7.95
C GLU A 96 -10.54 0.64 8.28
N GLY A 97 -9.91 -0.52 8.01
CA GLY A 97 -10.49 -1.85 8.26
C GLY A 97 -10.07 -2.51 9.58
N LEU A 98 -8.90 -2.17 10.12
CA LEU A 98 -8.42 -2.60 11.43
C LEU A 98 -8.51 -1.42 12.40
N LYS A 99 -9.51 -1.41 13.28
CA LYS A 99 -9.56 -0.47 14.41
C LYS A 99 -8.37 -0.74 15.34
N LEU A 100 -7.24 -0.10 15.08
CA LEU A 100 -6.07 -0.11 15.95
C LEU A 100 -6.44 0.55 17.28
N SER A 101 -6.34 -0.19 18.38
CA SER A 101 -6.51 0.40 19.71
C SER A 101 -5.36 1.36 20.01
N ASP A 102 -5.52 2.22 21.00
CA ASP A 102 -4.45 3.11 21.46
C ASP A 102 -3.16 2.34 21.83
N VAL A 103 -3.30 1.14 22.42
CA VAL A 103 -2.16 0.26 22.72
C VAL A 103 -1.36 -0.14 21.47
N ASP A 104 -2.00 -0.34 20.32
CA ASP A 104 -1.29 -0.68 19.08
C ASP A 104 -0.46 0.49 18.58
N LYS A 105 -1.06 1.68 18.57
CA LYS A 105 -0.38 2.91 18.19
C LYS A 105 0.83 3.16 19.09
N THR A 106 0.68 2.93 20.40
CA THR A 106 1.78 3.01 21.36
C THR A 106 2.88 1.99 21.08
N ILE A 107 2.53 0.73 20.79
CA ILE A 107 3.51 -0.31 20.44
C ILE A 107 4.27 0.06 19.16
N LEU A 108 3.57 0.52 18.12
CA LEU A 108 4.18 0.94 16.86
C LEU A 108 5.17 2.09 17.09
N ALA A 109 4.77 3.12 17.83
CA ALA A 109 5.64 4.25 18.16
C ALA A 109 6.92 3.82 18.92
N PHE A 110 6.81 2.88 19.87
CA PHE A 110 7.98 2.38 20.58
C PHE A 110 8.90 1.52 19.72
N ILE A 111 8.36 0.75 18.77
CA ILE A 111 9.19 -0.03 17.82
C ILE A 111 9.90 0.91 16.83
N GLU A 112 9.28 2.03 16.44
CA GLU A 112 9.95 3.05 15.62
C GLU A 112 11.10 3.73 16.36
N GLN A 113 10.95 4.00 17.66
CA GLN A 113 11.98 4.59 18.50
C GLN A 113 13.13 3.62 18.82
N ASP A 114 12.80 2.35 19.09
CA ASP A 114 13.77 1.30 19.40
C ASP A 114 13.39 -0.02 18.72
N ARG A 115 14.10 -0.32 17.63
CA ARG A 115 13.87 -1.53 16.81
C ARG A 115 14.19 -2.82 17.56
N TYR A 116 14.96 -2.77 18.66
CA TYR A 116 15.33 -3.92 19.47
C TYR A 116 14.45 -4.09 20.71
N ILE A 117 13.42 -3.25 20.87
CA ILE A 117 12.58 -3.28 22.06
C ILE A 117 11.92 -4.66 22.27
N THR A 118 12.09 -5.18 23.49
CA THR A 118 11.56 -6.49 23.90
C THR A 118 10.10 -6.40 24.34
N ASN A 119 9.41 -7.54 24.40
CA ASN A 119 8.03 -7.59 24.90
C ASN A 119 7.93 -7.13 26.36
N VAL A 120 8.97 -7.40 27.15
CA VAL A 120 9.07 -6.99 28.56
C VAL A 120 9.11 -5.47 28.66
N GLN A 121 10.00 -4.83 27.90
CA GLN A 121 10.12 -3.37 27.87
C GLN A 121 8.86 -2.70 27.31
N LEU A 122 8.22 -3.28 26.29
CA LEU A 122 6.94 -2.79 25.78
C LEU A 122 5.84 -2.86 26.85
N ALA A 123 5.80 -3.95 27.64
CA ALA A 123 4.84 -4.11 28.73
C ALA A 123 5.03 -3.04 29.81
N GLU A 124 6.28 -2.84 30.24
CA GLU A 124 6.65 -1.82 31.22
C GLU A 124 6.31 -0.41 30.72
N LYS A 125 6.73 -0.05 29.51
CA LYS A 125 6.52 1.30 28.94
C LYS A 125 5.06 1.61 28.62
N SER A 126 4.26 0.61 28.29
CA SER A 126 2.83 0.80 27.98
C SER A 126 1.91 0.62 29.20
N GLY A 127 2.45 0.19 30.34
CA GLY A 127 1.67 -0.17 31.52
C GLY A 127 0.70 -1.34 31.29
N LYS A 128 1.02 -2.25 30.36
CA LYS A 128 0.19 -3.42 30.02
C LYS A 128 0.89 -4.71 30.39
N SER A 129 0.13 -5.79 30.54
CA SER A 129 0.70 -7.12 30.79
C SER A 129 1.48 -7.62 29.56
N GLN A 130 2.50 -8.46 29.78
CA GLN A 130 3.24 -9.10 28.68
C GLN A 130 2.30 -9.91 27.76
N SER A 131 1.30 -10.59 28.32
CA SER A 131 0.31 -11.34 27.53
C SER A 131 -0.51 -10.45 26.60
N THR A 132 -0.84 -9.23 27.04
CA THR A 132 -1.52 -8.22 26.20
C THR A 132 -0.61 -7.79 25.06
N ILE A 133 0.66 -7.48 25.35
CA ILE A 133 1.65 -7.09 24.34
C ILE A 133 1.83 -8.18 23.29
N GLU A 134 1.98 -9.44 23.70
CA GLU A 134 2.14 -10.56 22.78
C GLU A 134 0.95 -10.72 21.85
N ARG A 135 -0.27 -10.65 22.40
CA ARG A 135 -1.50 -10.69 21.62
C ARG A 135 -1.55 -9.55 20.61
N ARG A 136 -1.22 -8.32 21.00
CA ARG A 136 -1.23 -7.16 20.09
C ARG A 136 -0.12 -7.22 19.05
N ILE A 137 1.09 -7.61 19.40
CA ILE A 137 2.20 -7.88 18.47
C ILE A 137 1.79 -8.91 17.41
N LYS A 138 1.05 -9.96 17.80
CA LYS A 138 0.52 -10.94 16.85
C LYS A 138 -0.46 -10.29 15.86
N VAL A 139 -1.43 -9.51 16.36
CA VAL A 139 -2.38 -8.76 15.51
C VAL A 139 -1.63 -7.84 14.53
N LEU A 140 -0.63 -7.10 15.00
CA LEU A 140 0.15 -6.18 14.17
C LEU A 140 0.99 -6.91 13.10
N LYS A 141 1.47 -8.13 13.39
CA LYS A 141 2.14 -8.98 12.40
C LYS A 141 1.18 -9.52 11.36
N ASP A 142 0.03 -10.02 11.81
CA ASP A 142 -1.00 -10.60 10.94
C ASP A 142 -1.56 -9.51 10.00
N ALA A 143 -1.69 -8.27 10.51
CA ALA A 143 -2.03 -7.07 9.74
C ALA A 143 -0.87 -6.53 8.88
N ARG A 144 0.29 -7.20 8.87
CA ARG A 144 1.50 -6.81 8.12
C ARG A 144 2.07 -5.43 8.47
N LEU A 145 1.71 -4.86 9.62
CA LEU A 145 2.19 -3.56 10.11
C LEU A 145 3.58 -3.64 10.74
N ILE A 146 4.01 -4.83 11.19
CA ILE A 146 5.37 -5.05 11.70
C ILE A 146 5.97 -6.34 11.12
N THR A 147 7.26 -6.30 10.79
CA THR A 147 8.05 -7.47 10.38
C THR A 147 9.27 -7.66 11.25
N ARG A 148 9.77 -8.90 11.28
CA ARG A 148 11.00 -9.26 11.98
C ARG A 148 12.11 -9.43 10.95
N ILE A 149 13.20 -8.68 11.13
CA ILE A 149 14.37 -8.69 10.23
C ILE A 149 15.56 -9.31 10.96
N GLY A 150 16.26 -10.25 10.32
CA GLY A 150 17.44 -10.92 10.88
C GLY A 150 17.17 -12.26 11.59
N ALA A 151 18.23 -12.84 12.17
CA ALA A 151 18.21 -14.21 12.67
C ALA A 151 17.21 -14.44 13.82
N LYS A 152 16.78 -15.69 14.03
CA LYS A 152 15.74 -16.07 15.01
C LYS A 152 15.99 -15.55 16.43
N LYS A 153 17.26 -15.36 16.83
CA LYS A 153 17.64 -14.89 18.17
C LYS A 153 18.11 -13.43 18.25
N THR A 154 18.65 -12.87 17.16
CA THR A 154 19.27 -11.51 17.16
C THR A 154 18.58 -10.51 16.24
N GLY A 155 17.55 -10.94 15.53
CA GLY A 155 16.76 -10.07 14.66
C GLY A 155 15.94 -9.02 15.43
N TYR A 156 15.70 -7.90 14.77
CA TYR A 156 14.96 -6.75 15.27
C TYR A 156 13.58 -6.65 14.61
N ARG A 157 12.75 -5.73 15.12
CA ARG A 157 11.43 -5.44 14.57
C ARG A 157 11.48 -4.15 13.76
N GLN A 158 10.80 -4.15 12.64
CA GLN A 158 10.64 -2.99 11.79
C GLN A 158 9.15 -2.77 11.56
N VAL A 159 8.70 -1.54 11.82
CA VAL A 159 7.37 -1.10 11.38
C VAL A 159 7.40 -1.04 9.86
N LYS A 160 6.47 -1.72 9.21
CA LYS A 160 6.25 -1.56 7.79
C LYS A 160 5.52 -0.24 7.61
N ARG A 161 6.22 0.68 6.95
CA ARG A 161 5.59 1.77 6.22
C ARG A 161 5.17 1.10 4.93
#